data_AF-A0A3B9DMT4-F1
#
_entry.id   AF-A0A3B9DMT4-F1
#
_cell.length_a   1.000
_cell.length_b   1.000
_cell.length_c   1.000
_cell.angle_alpha   90.00
_cell.angle_beta   90.00
_cell.angle_gamma   90.00
#
_symmetry.space_group_name_H-M   'P 1'
#
loop_
_entity.id
_entity.type
_entity.pdbx_description
1 polymer ?
#
loop_
_entity_poly.entity_id
_entity_poly.type
_entity_poly.pdbx_seq_one_letter_code
_entity_poly.pdbx_strand_id
1 'polypeptide(L)'
;RDSLWTKGETSGATQELLRVELDCDRDALRFIVRQQGSGFCHTGTPGCWPAPFTLSTLSEVITQRSQEAPEGSGTAKLMGDSALLASKLREETEELIEALQADDDGSSSSDDAGSGQVIHEAADLLYFTLVAAASRGVGVGGLRRELAQRSLRVRRRPMEAKPEEGADR
;
A
#
# COMPACT_ATOMS: atom_id res chain seq x y z
N ARG A 1 13.53 22.99 -31.22
CA ARG A 1 12.30 22.57 -31.93
C ARG A 1 11.35 23.74 -31.79
N ASP A 2 11.02 24.42 -32.88
CA ASP A 2 10.14 25.61 -32.85
C ASP A 2 8.70 25.21 -33.20
N SER A 3 8.21 24.16 -32.54
CA SER A 3 6.88 23.62 -32.77
C SER A 3 6.28 23.15 -31.45
N LEU A 4 4.95 23.13 -31.38
CA LEU A 4 4.25 22.42 -30.31
C LEU A 4 4.67 20.95 -30.33
N TRP A 5 4.77 20.37 -29.13
CA TRP A 5 5.12 18.97 -28.95
C TRP A 5 4.14 18.32 -27.99
N THR A 6 3.66 17.14 -28.37
CA THR A 6 2.73 16.37 -27.55
C THR A 6 3.49 15.24 -26.84
N LYS A 7 3.35 15.17 -25.52
CA LYS A 7 3.99 14.10 -24.72
C LYS A 7 3.54 12.73 -25.22
N GLY A 8 4.52 11.90 -25.56
CA GLY A 8 4.28 10.53 -26.02
C GLY A 8 4.10 10.39 -27.52
N GLU A 9 4.14 11.47 -28.31
CA GLU A 9 3.98 11.43 -29.78
C GLU A 9 4.97 10.46 -30.46
N THR A 10 6.21 10.37 -29.96
CA THR A 10 7.22 9.45 -30.49
C THR A 10 7.27 8.11 -29.76
N SER A 11 6.97 8.08 -28.46
CA SER A 11 7.18 6.89 -27.62
C SER A 11 5.91 6.08 -27.35
N GLY A 12 4.73 6.59 -27.73
CA GLY A 12 3.43 6.03 -27.35
C GLY A 12 3.04 6.25 -25.89
N ALA A 13 3.95 6.78 -25.06
CA ALA A 13 3.73 7.01 -23.63
C ALA A 13 3.05 8.37 -23.38
N THR A 14 1.75 8.41 -23.64
CA THR A 14 0.89 9.60 -23.63
C THR A 14 0.33 9.92 -22.24
N GLN A 15 -0.28 11.10 -22.11
CA GLN A 15 -0.89 11.58 -20.87
C GLN A 15 -2.28 12.13 -21.15
N GLU A 16 -3.29 11.53 -20.53
CA GLU A 16 -4.66 12.04 -20.56
C GLU A 16 -4.80 13.11 -19.47
N LEU A 17 -5.12 14.34 -19.86
CA LEU A 17 -5.34 15.44 -18.93
C LEU A 17 -6.65 15.26 -18.17
N LEU A 18 -6.58 15.19 -16.84
CA LEU A 18 -7.76 15.06 -15.97
C LEU A 18 -8.19 16.41 -15.40
N ARG A 19 -7.23 17.23 -14.96
CA ARG A 19 -7.48 18.52 -14.33
C ARG A 19 -6.24 19.41 -14.40
N VAL A 20 -6.47 20.72 -14.41
CA VAL A 20 -5.44 21.75 -14.24
C VAL A 20 -5.78 22.55 -12.99
N GLU A 21 -4.81 22.73 -12.10
CA GLU A 21 -4.88 23.59 -10.92
C GLU A 21 -3.93 24.78 -11.09
N LEU A 22 -4.31 25.92 -10.52
CA LEU A 22 -3.41 27.04 -10.27
C LEU A 22 -2.92 26.96 -8.83
N ASP A 23 -1.72 27.46 -8.58
CA ASP A 23 -1.28 27.79 -7.23
C ASP A 23 -1.95 29.08 -6.70
N CYS A 24 -1.56 29.51 -5.50
CA CYS A 24 -2.28 30.55 -4.76
C CYS A 24 -2.08 31.96 -5.35
N ASP A 25 -0.92 32.24 -5.93
CA ASP A 25 -0.55 33.50 -6.60
C ASP A 25 -0.60 33.41 -8.13
N ARG A 26 -0.91 32.23 -8.68
CA ARG A 26 -1.21 31.97 -10.09
C ARG A 26 -0.01 32.11 -11.01
N ASP A 27 1.18 31.80 -10.53
CA ASP A 27 2.40 31.77 -11.35
C ASP A 27 2.83 30.35 -11.74
N ALA A 28 2.22 29.32 -11.15
CA ALA A 28 2.40 27.93 -11.54
C ALA A 28 1.08 27.19 -11.87
N LEU A 29 1.18 26.28 -12.84
CA LEU A 29 0.12 25.34 -13.18
C LEU A 29 0.49 23.93 -12.74
N ARG A 30 -0.45 23.25 -12.09
CA ARG A 30 -0.35 21.83 -11.77
C ARG A 30 -1.30 21.03 -12.63
N PHE A 31 -0.73 20.20 -13.50
CA PHE A 31 -1.48 19.28 -14.36
C PHE A 31 -1.63 17.93 -13.65
N ILE A 32 -2.88 17.48 -13.50
CA ILE A 32 -3.21 16.15 -13.02
C ILE A 32 -3.57 15.31 -14.24
N VAL A 33 -2.81 14.25 -14.47
CA VAL A 33 -2.90 13.42 -15.68
C VAL A 33 -3.03 11.94 -15.32
N ARG A 34 -3.65 11.18 -16.21
CA ARG A 34 -3.55 9.71 -16.22
C ARG A 34 -2.49 9.32 -17.25
N GLN A 35 -1.47 8.60 -16.79
CA GLN A 35 -0.38 8.13 -17.66
C GLN A 35 -0.81 6.87 -18.41
N GLN A 36 -0.36 6.75 -19.66
CA GLN A 36 -0.58 5.57 -20.50
C GLN A 36 0.75 5.08 -21.11
N GLY A 37 0.78 3.82 -21.54
CA GLY A 37 1.99 3.20 -22.08
C GLY A 37 3.01 2.84 -20.99
N SER A 38 4.29 2.99 -21.31
CA SER A 38 5.40 2.56 -20.43
C SER A 38 5.69 3.46 -19.24
N GLY A 39 4.99 4.60 -19.09
CA GLY A 39 5.17 5.54 -17.98
C GLY A 39 5.53 6.96 -18.43
N PHE A 40 6.06 7.77 -17.51
CA PHE A 40 6.46 9.14 -17.84
C PHE A 40 7.86 9.20 -18.43
N CYS A 41 8.80 8.54 -17.76
CA CYS A 41 10.22 8.62 -18.04
C CYS A 41 10.59 7.69 -19.20
N HIS A 42 11.68 8.03 -19.89
CA HIS A 42 12.26 7.18 -20.94
C HIS A 42 12.81 5.85 -20.39
N THR A 43 12.97 5.71 -19.08
CA THR A 43 13.36 4.48 -18.38
C THR A 43 12.18 3.60 -17.98
N GLY A 44 10.94 3.96 -18.34
CA GLY A 44 9.74 3.21 -17.98
C GLY A 44 9.25 3.43 -16.55
N THR A 45 9.69 4.50 -15.89
CA THR A 45 9.23 4.86 -14.54
C THR A 45 8.10 5.90 -14.57
N PRO A 46 7.24 5.95 -13.53
CA PRO A 46 6.12 6.92 -13.45
C PRO A 46 6.54 8.40 -13.40
N GLY A 47 7.82 8.69 -13.15
CA GLY A 47 8.36 10.04 -13.11
C GLY A 47 9.85 10.05 -13.47
N CYS A 48 10.37 11.23 -13.81
CA CYS A 48 11.81 11.42 -14.08
C CYS A 48 12.68 11.31 -12.83
N TRP A 49 12.09 11.54 -11.65
CA TRP A 49 12.77 11.44 -10.37
C TRP A 49 12.53 10.07 -9.74
N PRO A 50 13.48 9.57 -8.93
CA PRO A 50 13.23 8.42 -8.08
C PRO A 50 12.00 8.69 -7.21
N ALA A 51 11.01 7.80 -7.31
CA ALA A 51 9.86 7.86 -6.43
C ALA A 51 10.24 7.22 -5.09
N PRO A 52 9.91 7.83 -3.94
CA PRO A 52 10.06 7.16 -2.66
C PRO A 52 9.13 5.94 -2.63
N PHE A 53 9.50 4.93 -1.83
CA PHE A 53 8.63 3.81 -1.58
C PHE A 53 7.32 4.26 -0.92
N THR A 54 6.21 3.74 -1.41
CA THR A 54 4.88 3.97 -0.83
C THR A 54 4.08 2.67 -0.79
N LEU A 55 3.01 2.63 0.01
CA LEU A 55 2.07 1.51 -0.05
C LEU A 55 1.38 1.38 -1.43
N SER A 56 1.31 2.46 -2.21
CA SER A 56 0.77 2.41 -3.59
C SER A 56 1.73 1.68 -4.52
N THR A 57 3.02 1.98 -4.46
CA THR A 57 4.04 1.27 -5.25
C THR A 57 4.09 -0.22 -4.85
N LEU A 58 3.97 -0.55 -3.56
CA LEU A 58 3.89 -1.94 -3.11
C LEU A 58 2.63 -2.65 -3.64
N SER A 59 1.47 -2.00 -3.55
CA SER A 59 0.20 -2.56 -4.04
C SER A 59 0.21 -2.82 -5.55
N GLU A 60 0.89 -1.97 -6.33
CA GLU A 60 1.08 -2.16 -7.77
C GLU A 60 1.96 -3.38 -8.05
N VAL A 61 3.10 -3.51 -7.36
CA VAL A 61 4.00 -4.67 -7.49
C VAL A 61 3.29 -5.98 -7.12
N ILE A 62 2.51 -6.01 -6.05
CA ILE A 62 1.73 -7.18 -5.64
C ILE A 62 0.74 -7.56 -6.74
N THR A 63 0.02 -6.58 -7.29
CA THR A 63 -0.97 -6.78 -8.36
C THR A 63 -0.32 -7.31 -9.63
N GLN A 64 0.82 -6.73 -10.03
CA GLN A 64 1.59 -7.16 -11.19
C GLN A 64 2.09 -8.60 -11.04
N ARG A 65 2.72 -8.93 -9.89
CA ARG A 65 3.22 -10.29 -9.61
C ARG A 65 2.11 -11.33 -9.58
N SER A 66 0.90 -10.94 -9.19
CA SER A 66 -0.27 -11.82 -9.27
C SER A 66 -0.67 -12.16 -10.71
N GLN A 67 -0.44 -11.26 -11.66
CA GLN A 67 -0.80 -11.46 -13.07
C GLN A 67 0.30 -12.22 -13.82
N GLU A 68 1.57 -11.89 -13.54
CA GLU A 68 2.73 -12.49 -14.20
C GLU A 68 3.10 -13.87 -13.60
N ALA A 69 2.71 -14.13 -12.35
CA ALA A 69 2.96 -15.37 -11.60
C ALA A 69 4.38 -15.95 -11.78
N PRO A 70 5.46 -15.16 -11.57
CA PRO A 70 6.82 -15.66 -11.75
C PRO A 70 7.12 -16.84 -10.81
N GLU A 71 7.84 -17.85 -11.32
CA GLU A 71 8.21 -19.04 -10.55
C GLU A 71 8.95 -18.66 -9.24
N GLY A 72 8.57 -19.30 -8.14
CA GLY A 72 9.16 -19.05 -6.82
C GLY A 72 8.68 -17.77 -6.11
N SER A 73 7.76 -17.01 -6.69
CA SER A 73 7.21 -15.82 -6.02
C SER A 73 6.35 -16.20 -4.81
N GLY A 74 6.79 -15.81 -3.61
CA GLY A 74 6.00 -15.96 -2.38
C GLY A 74 4.64 -15.26 -2.49
N THR A 75 4.59 -14.10 -3.15
CA THR A 75 3.33 -13.37 -3.41
C THR A 75 2.37 -14.20 -4.28
N ALA A 76 2.87 -14.84 -5.36
CA ALA A 76 2.03 -15.67 -6.22
C ALA A 76 1.49 -16.90 -5.47
N LYS A 77 2.32 -17.52 -4.61
CA LYS A 77 1.89 -18.62 -3.75
C LYS A 77 0.75 -18.21 -2.81
N LEU A 78 0.90 -17.07 -2.13
CA LEU A 78 -0.12 -16.54 -1.21
C LEU A 78 -1.43 -16.19 -1.91
N MET A 79 -1.35 -15.68 -3.15
CA MET A 79 -2.53 -15.35 -3.96
C MET A 79 -3.30 -16.60 -4.41
N GLY A 80 -2.60 -17.72 -4.63
CA GLY A 80 -3.20 -19.01 -5.00
C GLY A 80 -3.65 -19.85 -3.82
N ASP A 81 -3.18 -19.56 -2.60
CA ASP A 81 -3.44 -20.35 -1.39
C ASP A 81 -3.99 -19.47 -0.26
N SER A 82 -5.33 -19.34 -0.24
CA SER A 82 -6.01 -18.55 0.79
C SER A 82 -5.85 -19.09 2.21
N ALA A 83 -5.57 -20.39 2.38
CA ALA A 83 -5.38 -20.98 3.70
C ALA A 83 -3.99 -20.60 4.24
N LEU A 84 -2.97 -20.68 3.39
CA LEU A 84 -1.63 -20.18 3.72
C LEU A 84 -1.63 -18.68 4.03
N LEU A 85 -2.32 -17.87 3.22
CA LEU A 85 -2.42 -16.44 3.48
C LEU A 85 -3.13 -16.13 4.81
N ALA A 86 -4.20 -16.86 5.13
CA ALA A 86 -4.87 -16.72 6.43
C ALA A 86 -3.97 -17.16 7.59
N SER A 87 -3.15 -18.22 7.40
CA SER A 87 -2.16 -18.64 8.39
C SER A 87 -1.13 -17.56 8.65
N LYS A 88 -0.56 -16.96 7.59
CA LYS A 88 0.40 -15.87 7.70
C LYS A 88 -0.18 -14.63 8.37
N LEU A 89 -1.39 -14.22 8.01
CA LEU A 89 -2.06 -13.11 8.70
C LEU A 89 -2.23 -13.35 10.20
N ARG A 90 -2.47 -14.59 10.64
CA ARG A 90 -2.56 -14.91 12.08
C ARG A 90 -1.20 -14.83 12.76
N GLU A 91 -0.19 -15.46 12.16
CA GLU A 91 1.21 -15.43 12.61
C GLU A 91 1.68 -13.99 12.84
N GLU A 92 1.62 -13.12 11.82
CA GLU A 92 2.09 -11.73 11.97
C GLU A 92 1.23 -10.90 12.95
N THR A 93 -0.04 -11.27 13.13
CA THR A 93 -0.89 -10.61 14.14
C THR A 93 -0.46 -11.00 15.55
N GLU A 94 -0.15 -12.28 15.78
CA GLU A 94 0.34 -12.79 17.05
C GLU A 94 1.71 -12.18 17.38
N GLU A 95 2.64 -12.17 16.42
CA GLU A 95 3.97 -11.56 16.59
C GLU A 95 3.89 -10.05 16.88
N LEU A 96 2.99 -9.31 16.22
CA LEU A 96 2.76 -7.90 16.54
C LEU A 96 2.20 -7.71 17.96
N ILE A 97 1.32 -8.60 18.43
CA ILE A 97 0.81 -8.56 19.80
C ILE A 97 1.94 -8.82 20.80
N GLU A 98 2.77 -9.83 20.55
CA GLU A 98 3.92 -10.16 21.39
C GLU A 98 4.92 -9.00 21.45
N ALA A 99 5.23 -8.36 20.31
CA ALA A 99 6.11 -7.20 20.24
C ALA A 99 5.59 -6.02 21.08
N LEU A 100 4.27 -5.76 21.04
CA LEU A 100 3.66 -4.71 21.86
C LEU A 100 3.72 -5.01 23.36
N GLN A 101 3.59 -6.29 23.75
CA GLN A 101 3.62 -6.70 25.16
C GLN A 101 5.05 -6.72 25.73
N ALA A 102 6.05 -7.03 24.90
CA ALA A 102 7.46 -7.00 25.27
C ALA A 102 7.98 -5.58 25.56
N ASP A 103 7.36 -4.54 24.98
CA ASP A 103 7.69 -3.15 25.27
C ASP A 103 7.05 -2.64 26.58
N ASP A 104 5.90 -3.22 26.99
CA ASP A 104 5.15 -2.82 28.19
C ASP A 104 5.71 -3.39 29.51
N ASP A 105 6.51 -4.45 29.46
CA ASP A 105 7.06 -5.12 30.65
C ASP A 105 8.28 -4.42 31.28
N GLY A 106 8.73 -3.31 30.69
CA GLY A 106 9.84 -2.48 31.17
C GLY A 106 11.22 -3.16 31.09
N SER A 107 11.34 -4.27 30.37
CA SER A 107 12.59 -5.04 30.24
C SER A 107 13.48 -4.60 29.08
N SER A 108 12.97 -3.76 28.17
CA SER A 108 13.73 -3.33 26.99
C SER A 108 14.49 -2.03 27.22
N SER A 109 15.82 -2.16 27.27
CA SER A 109 16.77 -1.05 27.29
C SER A 109 16.94 -0.44 25.90
N SER A 110 16.95 0.89 25.84
CA SER A 110 17.16 1.76 24.67
C SER A 110 16.03 1.76 23.64
N ASP A 111 15.43 2.95 23.45
CA ASP A 111 14.19 3.26 22.72
C ASP A 111 14.18 2.94 21.19
N ASP A 112 15.14 2.16 20.68
CA ASP A 112 15.30 1.84 19.25
C ASP A 112 15.07 0.36 18.92
N ALA A 113 15.26 -0.56 19.88
CA ALA A 113 15.13 -2.00 19.62
C ALA A 113 13.66 -2.50 19.68
N GLY A 114 12.90 -2.05 20.68
CA GLY A 114 11.49 -2.42 20.86
C GLY A 114 10.58 -1.87 19.75
N SER A 115 10.73 -0.58 19.47
CA SER A 115 10.05 0.08 18.34
C SER A 115 10.40 -0.55 16.99
N GLY A 116 11.62 -1.10 16.84
CA GLY A 116 12.06 -1.86 15.68
C GLY A 116 11.25 -3.13 15.45
N GLN A 117 10.99 -3.93 16.48
CA GLN A 117 10.19 -5.15 16.36
C GLN A 117 8.74 -4.83 16.00
N VAL A 118 8.12 -3.85 16.67
CA VAL A 118 6.76 -3.40 16.35
C VAL A 118 6.66 -2.92 14.90
N ILE A 119 7.67 -2.17 14.40
CA ILE A 119 7.72 -1.74 13.00
C ILE A 119 7.82 -2.94 12.05
N HIS A 120 8.61 -3.96 12.39
CA HIS A 120 8.79 -5.16 11.57
C HIS A 120 7.47 -5.91 11.41
N GLU A 121 6.84 -6.29 12.53
CA GLU A 121 5.62 -7.12 12.48
C GLU A 121 4.43 -6.33 11.93
N ALA A 122 4.35 -5.03 12.23
CA ALA A 122 3.34 -4.18 11.62
C ALA A 122 3.52 -4.06 10.10
N ALA A 123 4.77 -4.01 9.60
CA ALA A 123 5.05 -3.96 8.17
C ALA A 123 4.68 -5.28 7.48
N ASP A 124 4.98 -6.42 8.08
CA ASP A 124 4.63 -7.73 7.52
C ASP A 124 3.12 -7.97 7.55
N LEU A 125 2.44 -7.64 8.65
CA LEU A 125 0.97 -7.66 8.72
C LEU A 125 0.33 -6.74 7.66
N LEU A 126 0.88 -5.54 7.44
CA LEU A 126 0.42 -4.64 6.37
C LEU A 126 0.65 -5.26 4.99
N TYR A 127 1.79 -5.90 4.74
CA TYR A 127 2.08 -6.58 3.49
C TYR A 127 1.05 -7.69 3.20
N PHE A 128 0.82 -8.61 4.14
CA PHE A 128 -0.16 -9.68 3.93
C PHE A 128 -1.59 -9.15 3.82
N THR A 129 -1.92 -8.05 4.51
CA THR A 129 -3.21 -7.37 4.34
C THR A 129 -3.38 -6.84 2.92
N LEU A 130 -2.33 -6.27 2.33
CA LEU A 130 -2.34 -5.82 0.93
C LEU A 130 -2.45 -6.98 -0.05
N VAL A 131 -1.78 -8.11 0.20
CA VAL A 131 -1.93 -9.34 -0.60
C VAL A 131 -3.37 -9.86 -0.51
N ALA A 132 -3.97 -9.89 0.69
CA ALA A 132 -5.36 -10.30 0.88
C ALA A 132 -6.34 -9.39 0.13
N ALA A 133 -6.15 -8.07 0.17
CA ALA A 133 -6.95 -7.13 -0.60
C ALA A 133 -6.79 -7.37 -2.11
N ALA A 134 -5.54 -7.53 -2.57
CA ALA A 134 -5.24 -7.79 -3.97
C ALA A 134 -5.86 -9.10 -4.47
N SER A 135 -5.92 -10.15 -3.65
CA SER A 135 -6.58 -11.43 -3.97
C SER A 135 -8.07 -11.28 -4.31
N ARG A 136 -8.68 -10.16 -3.89
CA ARG A 136 -10.07 -9.79 -4.16
C ARG A 136 -10.22 -8.65 -5.17
N GLY A 137 -9.15 -8.31 -5.89
CA GLY A 137 -9.13 -7.22 -6.86
C GLY A 137 -9.16 -5.83 -6.21
N VAL A 138 -8.82 -5.72 -4.93
CA VAL A 138 -8.80 -4.45 -4.18
C VAL A 138 -7.36 -4.02 -3.93
N GLY A 139 -6.91 -2.92 -4.53
CA GLY A 139 -5.61 -2.31 -4.20
C GLY A 139 -5.67 -1.40 -2.97
N VAL A 140 -4.51 -0.86 -2.56
CA VAL A 140 -4.41 0.08 -1.42
C VAL A 140 -5.32 1.30 -1.55
N GLY A 141 -5.63 1.72 -2.80
CA GLY A 141 -6.56 2.81 -3.05
C GLY A 141 -7.98 2.55 -2.51
N GLY A 142 -8.43 1.29 -2.51
CA GLY A 142 -9.70 0.88 -1.90
C GLY A 142 -9.66 1.02 -0.38
N LEU A 143 -8.62 0.48 0.25
CA LEU A 143 -8.41 0.57 1.71
C LEU A 143 -8.30 2.04 2.17
N ARG A 144 -7.54 2.86 1.44
CA ARG A 144 -7.40 4.29 1.73
C ARG A 144 -8.73 5.03 1.67
N ARG A 145 -9.59 4.73 0.69
CA ARG A 145 -10.93 5.34 0.59
C ARG A 145 -11.79 4.97 1.80
N GLU A 146 -11.78 3.72 2.21
CA GLU A 146 -12.50 3.26 3.41
C GLU A 146 -12.00 3.98 4.67
N LEU A 147 -10.68 4.08 4.86
CA LEU A 147 -10.09 4.80 6.00
C LEU A 147 -10.45 6.30 5.98
N ALA A 148 -10.40 6.94 4.80
CA ALA A 148 -10.80 8.34 4.65
C ALA A 148 -12.30 8.55 4.94
N GLN A 149 -13.17 7.61 4.57
CA GLN A 149 -14.58 7.69 4.94
C GLN A 149 -14.79 7.56 6.46
N ARG A 150 -14.01 6.72 7.13
CA ARG A 150 -14.07 6.56 8.59
C ARG A 150 -13.61 7.80 9.34
N SER A 151 -12.58 8.50 8.85
CA SER A 151 -12.08 9.71 9.51
C SER A 151 -13.08 10.86 9.49
N LEU A 152 -14.01 10.88 8.52
CA LEU A 152 -15.09 11.87 8.42
C LEU A 152 -16.31 11.55 9.30
N ARG A 153 -16.41 10.34 9.87
CA ARG A 153 -17.56 9.95 10.72
C ARG A 153 -17.43 10.54 12.13
N VAL A 154 -18.44 11.31 12.54
CA VAL A 154 -18.54 11.90 13.90
C VAL A 154 -18.75 10.83 14.98
N ARG A 155 -19.43 9.71 14.65
CA ARG A 155 -19.60 8.56 15.56
C ARG A 155 -18.58 7.48 15.22
N ARG A 156 -17.61 7.29 16.13
CA ARG A 156 -16.59 6.24 16.03
C ARG A 156 -17.11 4.94 16.64
N ARG A 157 -16.64 3.78 16.14
CA ARG A 157 -16.87 2.50 16.82
C ARG A 157 -16.18 2.56 18.19
N PRO A 158 -16.85 2.16 19.29
CA PRO A 158 -16.18 2.05 20.58
C PRO A 158 -15.00 1.06 20.44
N MET A 159 -13.81 1.48 20.87
CA MET A 159 -12.60 0.65 20.89
C MET A 159 -12.60 -0.24 22.14
N GLU A 160 -13.71 -0.94 22.35
CA GLU A 160 -13.88 -1.89 23.44
C GLU A 160 -13.62 -3.29 22.91
N ALA A 161 -12.87 -4.10 23.68
CA ALA A 161 -12.67 -5.50 23.36
C ALA A 161 -14.03 -6.20 23.27
N LYS A 162 -14.22 -7.03 22.24
CA LYS A 162 -15.38 -7.92 22.22
C LYS A 162 -15.21 -8.94 23.35
N PRO A 163 -16.26 -9.27 24.11
CA PRO A 163 -16.20 -10.39 25.04
C PRO A 163 -15.86 -11.65 24.25
N GLU A 164 -14.98 -12.50 24.79
CA GLU A 164 -14.61 -13.77 24.15
C GLU A 164 -15.84 -14.66 24.02
N GLU A 165 -16.38 -14.79 22.81
CA GLU A 165 -17.43 -15.76 22.52
C GLU A 165 -16.78 -17.14 22.33
N GLY A 166 -16.87 -17.99 23.37
CA GLY A 166 -16.83 -19.44 23.18
C GLY A 166 -15.67 -20.23 23.79
N ALA A 167 -15.31 -19.99 25.07
CA ALA A 167 -14.44 -20.90 25.83
C ALA A 167 -15.14 -22.18 26.34
N ASP A 168 -16.36 -22.47 25.88
CA ASP A 168 -17.13 -23.62 26.38
C ASP A 168 -18.06 -24.19 25.29
N ARG A 169 -17.52 -25.01 24.37
CA ARG A 169 -18.22 -26.07 23.62
C ARG A 169 -17.27 -27.16 23.18
#